data_AF-A0A9J6G9G8-F1
#
_entry.id   AF-A0A9J6G9G8-F1
#
_cell.length_a   1.000
_cell.length_b   1.000
_cell.length_c   1.000
_cell.angle_alpha   90.00
_cell.angle_beta   90.00
_cell.angle_gamma   90.00
#
_symmetry.space_group_name_H-M   'P 1'
#
loop_
_entity.id
_entity.type
_entity.pdbx_description
1 polymer ?
#
loop_
_entity_poly.entity_id
_entity_poly.type
_entity_poly.pdbx_seq_one_letter_code
_entity_poly.pdbx_strand_id
1 'polypeptide(L)'
;MRSDLDSFEELAKRMQPNRTLRLRFEDLAADPENEAPQLFRYLGLNYTTAVSQYVKSHTRATFRDLRNAHSTKRNPHRVAVEWKRKLSNGTIHAIERACSDVLLRLNYELLTLSEKGQIPAPAWFKGDLKVMEFLSKLRQIRLCVTALCAQNGCLRHTYNHYFVASYY
;
A
#
# COMPACT_ATOMS: atom_id res chain seq x y z
N MET A 1 12.40 1.27 -3.88
CA MET A 1 11.50 0.09 -3.92
C MET A 1 12.25 -1.16 -4.34
N ARG A 2 12.78 -1.28 -5.57
CA ARG A 2 13.65 -2.43 -5.92
C ARG A 2 14.81 -2.60 -4.94
N SER A 3 15.55 -1.52 -4.72
CA SER A 3 16.56 -1.38 -3.66
C SER A 3 16.09 -1.81 -2.27
N ASP A 4 14.84 -1.49 -1.93
CA ASP A 4 14.28 -1.71 -0.59
C ASP A 4 13.91 -3.18 -0.41
N LEU A 5 13.41 -3.83 -1.48
CA LEU A 5 13.20 -5.27 -1.52
C LEU A 5 14.53 -6.02 -1.44
N ASP A 6 15.54 -5.58 -2.19
CA ASP A 6 16.87 -6.19 -2.16
C ASP A 6 17.48 -6.07 -0.76
N SER A 7 17.38 -4.88 -0.14
CA SER A 7 17.84 -4.63 1.24
C SER A 7 17.08 -5.47 2.27
N PHE A 8 15.76 -5.63 2.11
CA PHE A 8 14.96 -6.47 3.00
C PHE A 8 15.32 -7.96 2.86
N GLU A 9 15.50 -8.45 1.64
CA GLU A 9 15.92 -9.82 1.37
C GLU A 9 17.32 -10.11 1.93
N GLU A 10 18.24 -9.16 1.80
CA GLU A 10 19.57 -9.25 2.40
C GLU A 10 19.49 -9.28 3.93
N LEU A 11 18.71 -8.40 4.53
CA LEU A 11 18.47 -8.42 5.97
C LEU A 11 17.86 -9.75 6.42
N ALA A 12 16.85 -10.24 5.71
CA ALA A 12 16.18 -11.50 6.02
C ALA A 12 17.13 -12.71 5.94
N LYS A 13 18.10 -12.71 5.01
CA LYS A 13 19.15 -13.74 4.91
C LYS A 13 20.14 -13.72 6.07
N ARG A 14 20.46 -12.53 6.59
CA ARG A 14 21.42 -12.35 7.69
C ARG A 14 20.79 -12.61 9.07
N MET A 15 19.49 -12.41 9.19
CA MET A 15 18.76 -12.59 10.44
C MET A 15 18.38 -14.05 10.65
N GLN A 16 18.28 -14.45 11.92
CA GLN A 16 17.76 -15.78 12.26
C GLN A 16 16.31 -15.93 11.79
N PRO A 17 15.85 -17.15 11.47
CA PRO A 17 14.43 -17.41 11.18
C PRO A 17 13.53 -16.82 12.27
N ASN A 18 12.37 -16.29 11.88
CA ASN A 18 11.39 -15.65 12.78
C ASN A 18 11.82 -14.33 13.43
N ARG A 19 12.86 -13.66 12.91
CA ARG A 19 13.24 -12.30 13.32
C ARG A 19 12.77 -11.21 12.36
N THR A 20 12.22 -11.60 11.22
CA THR A 20 11.70 -10.69 10.19
C THR A 20 10.33 -11.15 9.70
N LEU A 21 9.35 -10.26 9.73
CA LEU A 21 8.00 -10.50 9.23
C LEU A 21 7.70 -9.53 8.07
N ARG A 22 7.26 -10.08 6.94
CA ARG A 22 6.68 -9.29 5.85
C ARG A 22 5.17 -9.38 5.94
N LEU A 23 4.54 -8.30 6.39
CA LEU A 23 3.09 -8.19 6.51
C LEU A 23 2.53 -7.29 5.40
N ARG A 24 1.57 -7.81 4.63
CA ARG A 24 0.85 -6.99 3.64
C ARG A 24 -0.24 -6.21 4.35
N PHE A 25 -0.31 -4.92 4.03
CA PHE A 25 -1.34 -4.05 4.59
C PHE A 25 -2.74 -4.52 4.21
N GLU A 26 -2.90 -5.01 2.98
CA GLU A 26 -4.17 -5.44 2.41
C GLU A 26 -4.75 -6.65 3.17
N ASP A 27 -3.91 -7.62 3.54
CA ASP A 27 -4.34 -8.81 4.30
C ASP A 27 -4.82 -8.40 5.69
N LEU A 28 -3.98 -7.65 6.43
CA LEU A 28 -4.31 -7.12 7.75
C LEU A 28 -5.57 -6.25 7.71
N ALA A 29 -5.73 -5.45 6.65
CA ALA A 29 -6.87 -4.57 6.48
C ALA A 29 -8.15 -5.34 6.11
N ALA A 30 -8.03 -6.42 5.37
CA ALA A 30 -9.16 -7.24 4.95
C ALA A 30 -9.74 -8.07 6.09
N ASP A 31 -8.88 -8.62 6.95
CA ASP A 31 -9.31 -9.41 8.10
C ASP A 31 -8.51 -9.10 9.38
N PRO A 32 -8.72 -7.91 9.98
CA PRO A 32 -7.98 -7.53 11.19
C PRO A 32 -8.21 -8.46 12.38
N GLU A 33 -9.39 -9.06 12.48
CA GLU A 33 -9.76 -9.93 13.61
C GLU A 33 -9.00 -11.27 13.59
N ASN A 34 -8.61 -11.76 12.42
CA ASN A 34 -7.81 -12.98 12.28
C ASN A 34 -6.31 -12.72 12.05
N GLU A 35 -5.94 -11.61 11.41
CA GLU A 35 -4.53 -11.26 11.17
C GLU A 35 -3.84 -10.67 12.40
N ALA A 36 -4.54 -9.87 13.22
CA ALA A 36 -3.95 -9.30 14.43
C ALA A 36 -3.52 -10.37 15.46
N PRO A 37 -4.31 -11.41 15.78
CA PRO A 37 -3.84 -12.50 16.65
C PRO A 37 -2.58 -13.19 16.12
N GLN A 38 -2.49 -13.43 14.81
CA GLN A 38 -1.32 -14.06 14.18
C GLN A 38 -0.08 -13.19 14.32
N LEU A 39 -0.22 -11.87 14.10
CA LEU A 39 0.84 -10.90 14.31
C LEU A 39 1.30 -10.87 15.77
N PHE A 40 0.37 -10.84 16.72
CA PHE A 40 0.71 -10.87 18.16
C PHE A 40 1.47 -12.14 18.53
N ARG A 41 1.02 -13.30 18.05
CA ARG A 41 1.70 -14.58 18.25
C ARG A 41 3.11 -14.57 17.67
N TYR A 42 3.29 -14.04 16.47
CA TYR A 42 4.62 -13.91 15.85
C TYR A 42 5.56 -13.04 16.69
N LEU A 43 5.04 -11.95 17.26
CA LEU A 43 5.80 -11.03 18.11
C LEU A 43 6.01 -11.53 19.54
N GLY A 44 5.43 -12.68 19.92
CA GLY A 44 5.47 -13.18 21.29
C GLY A 44 4.65 -12.35 22.28
N LEU A 45 3.62 -11.64 21.80
CA LEU A 45 2.74 -10.80 22.59
C LEU A 45 1.42 -11.50 22.93
N ASN A 46 0.88 -11.21 24.11
CA ASN A 46 -0.42 -11.75 24.54
C ASN A 46 -1.58 -11.02 23.83
N TYR A 47 -2.39 -11.78 23.08
CA TYR A 47 -3.61 -11.28 22.47
C TYR A 47 -4.80 -11.41 23.43
N THR A 48 -5.08 -10.35 24.18
CA THR A 48 -6.12 -10.35 25.22
C THR A 48 -7.50 -9.99 24.67
N THR A 49 -8.54 -10.25 25.45
CA THR A 49 -9.92 -9.84 25.13
C THR A 49 -10.04 -8.34 24.88
N ALA A 50 -9.31 -7.51 25.65
CA ALA A 50 -9.30 -6.06 25.47
C ALA A 50 -8.72 -5.65 24.10
N VAL A 51 -7.63 -6.30 23.67
CA VAL A 51 -7.05 -6.07 22.33
C VAL A 51 -8.03 -6.48 21.25
N SER A 52 -8.66 -7.66 21.38
CA SER A 52 -9.66 -8.15 20.41
C SER A 52 -10.83 -7.17 20.26
N GLN A 53 -11.38 -6.68 21.37
CA GLN A 53 -12.44 -5.68 21.38
C GLN A 53 -11.99 -4.35 20.76
N TYR A 54 -10.76 -3.93 21.03
CA TYR A 54 -10.18 -2.73 20.42
C TYR A 54 -10.07 -2.86 18.89
N VAL A 55 -9.46 -3.95 18.40
CA VAL A 55 -9.33 -4.25 16.97
C VAL A 55 -10.69 -4.25 16.29
N LYS A 56 -11.66 -4.97 16.85
CA LYS A 56 -13.02 -5.05 16.30
C LYS A 56 -13.73 -3.69 16.27
N SER A 57 -13.62 -2.92 17.36
CA SER A 57 -14.30 -1.62 17.47
C SER A 57 -13.70 -0.52 16.61
N HIS A 58 -12.41 -0.59 16.30
CA HIS A 58 -11.70 0.44 15.54
C HIS A 58 -11.53 0.11 14.05
N THR A 59 -11.82 -1.11 13.62
CA THR A 59 -11.75 -1.54 12.21
C THR A 59 -13.13 -1.69 11.54
N ARG A 60 -14.22 -1.56 12.30
CA ARG A 60 -15.60 -1.59 11.81
C ARG A 60 -16.28 -0.23 11.96
N ALA A 61 -15.73 0.79 11.31
CA ALA A 61 -16.34 2.14 11.34
C ALA A 61 -17.73 2.16 10.69
N THR A 62 -18.68 2.78 11.38
CA THR A 62 -20.00 3.10 10.83
C THR A 62 -19.95 4.36 9.97
N PHE A 63 -21.02 4.64 9.22
CA PHE A 63 -21.13 5.88 8.44
C PHE A 63 -21.00 7.14 9.33
N ARG A 64 -21.53 7.10 10.56
CA ARG A 64 -21.42 8.20 11.53
C ARG A 64 -19.97 8.40 11.98
N ASP A 65 -19.25 7.30 12.23
CA ASP A 65 -17.84 7.37 12.61
C ASP A 65 -16.99 7.99 11.49
N LEU A 66 -17.29 7.67 10.22
CA LEU A 66 -16.56 8.20 9.06
C LEU A 66 -16.84 9.68 8.78
N ARG A 67 -17.99 10.21 9.22
CA ARG A 67 -18.31 11.64 9.10
C ARG A 67 -17.69 12.50 10.20
N ASN A 68 -17.28 11.89 11.31
CA ASN A 68 -16.60 12.59 12.38
C ASN A 68 -15.11 12.71 12.08
N ALA A 69 -14.64 13.93 11.82
CA ALA A 69 -13.23 14.22 11.53
C ALA A 69 -12.27 13.80 12.65
N HIS A 70 -12.75 13.75 13.90
CA HIS A 70 -11.97 13.36 15.08
C HIS A 70 -12.12 11.89 15.46
N SER A 71 -12.92 11.11 14.72
CA SER A 71 -13.04 9.67 14.97
C SER A 71 -11.69 8.98 14.71
N THR A 72 -11.37 7.99 15.54
CA THR A 72 -10.22 7.08 15.35
C THR A 72 -10.63 5.76 14.67
N LYS A 73 -11.93 5.49 14.53
CA LYS A 73 -12.44 4.26 13.90
C LYS A 73 -12.37 4.36 12.39
N ARG A 74 -11.94 3.28 11.73
CA ARG A 74 -11.79 3.20 10.26
C ARG A 74 -12.45 1.93 9.71
N ASN A 75 -12.61 1.89 8.38
CA ASN A 75 -12.89 0.66 7.63
C ASN A 75 -11.68 0.38 6.74
N PRO A 76 -10.69 -0.38 7.24
CA PRO A 76 -9.41 -0.54 6.55
C PRO A 76 -9.55 -1.37 5.28
N HIS A 77 -10.43 -2.38 5.25
CA HIS A 77 -10.71 -3.19 4.05
C HIS A 77 -11.11 -2.30 2.87
N ARG A 78 -12.06 -1.38 3.07
CA ARG A 78 -12.51 -0.45 2.03
C ARG A 78 -11.36 0.41 1.50
N VAL A 79 -10.46 0.86 2.38
CA VAL A 79 -9.29 1.68 2.00
C VAL A 79 -8.28 0.87 1.19
N ALA A 80 -8.02 -0.38 1.59
CA ALA A 80 -7.06 -1.25 0.93
C ALA A 80 -7.41 -1.55 -0.53
N VAL A 81 -8.71 -1.63 -0.88
CA VAL A 81 -9.16 -1.95 -2.24
C VAL A 81 -9.63 -0.75 -3.05
N GLU A 82 -9.71 0.45 -2.45
CA GLU A 82 -10.33 1.62 -3.09
C GLU A 82 -9.63 2.03 -4.39
N TRP A 83 -8.33 1.75 -4.47
CA TRP A 83 -7.52 2.14 -5.61
C TRP A 83 -7.89 1.45 -6.90
N LYS A 84 -8.34 0.19 -6.82
CA LYS A 84 -8.81 -0.58 -7.97
C LYS A 84 -10.01 0.08 -8.64
N ARG A 85 -10.84 0.78 -7.85
CA ARG A 85 -12.01 1.52 -8.34
C ARG A 85 -11.67 2.93 -8.84
N LYS A 86 -10.59 3.53 -8.34
CA LYS A 86 -10.22 4.92 -8.62
C LYS A 86 -9.27 5.07 -9.81
N LEU A 87 -8.45 4.05 -10.10
CA LEU A 87 -7.54 4.06 -11.23
C LEU A 87 -8.25 3.52 -12.48
N SER A 88 -7.97 4.15 -13.62
CA SER A 88 -8.41 3.63 -14.91
C SER A 88 -7.59 2.40 -15.31
N ASN A 89 -8.18 1.49 -16.11
CA ASN A 89 -7.47 0.31 -16.62
C ASN A 89 -6.17 0.69 -17.32
N GLY A 90 -6.16 1.75 -18.14
CA GLY A 90 -4.93 2.23 -18.79
C GLY A 90 -3.82 2.63 -17.81
N THR A 91 -4.18 3.19 -16.65
CA THR A 91 -3.22 3.51 -15.57
C THR A 91 -2.71 2.24 -14.90
N ILE A 92 -3.60 1.29 -14.62
CA ILE A 92 -3.24 -0.02 -14.04
C ILE A 92 -2.27 -0.75 -14.97
N HIS A 93 -2.56 -0.85 -16.28
CA HIS A 93 -1.67 -1.42 -17.28
C HIS A 93 -0.30 -0.72 -17.33
N ALA A 94 -0.26 0.60 -17.19
CA ALA A 94 1.00 1.33 -17.18
C ALA A 94 1.85 0.99 -15.95
N ILE A 95 1.21 0.91 -14.76
CA ILE A 95 1.87 0.51 -13.51
C ILE A 95 2.37 -0.93 -13.62
N GLU A 96 1.52 -1.85 -14.07
CA GLU A 96 1.89 -3.27 -14.20
C GLU A 96 3.02 -3.48 -15.18
N ARG A 97 3.05 -2.78 -16.32
CA ARG A 97 4.19 -2.89 -17.25
C ARG A 97 5.50 -2.34 -16.67
N ALA A 98 5.44 -1.27 -15.89
CA ALA A 98 6.63 -0.66 -15.32
C ALA A 98 7.16 -1.39 -14.06
N CYS A 99 6.28 -2.12 -13.38
CA CYS A 99 6.51 -2.63 -12.02
C CYS A 99 6.12 -4.09 -11.83
N SER A 100 5.93 -4.85 -12.90
CA SER A 100 5.56 -6.27 -12.85
C SER A 100 6.54 -7.07 -12.00
N ASP A 101 7.85 -6.83 -12.15
CA ASP A 101 8.90 -7.46 -11.35
C ASP A 101 8.70 -7.19 -9.84
N VAL A 102 8.42 -5.95 -9.46
CA VAL A 102 8.18 -5.56 -8.06
C VAL A 102 6.88 -6.15 -7.52
N LEU A 103 5.79 -6.06 -8.29
CA LEU A 103 4.48 -6.58 -7.91
C LEU A 103 4.53 -8.10 -7.71
N LEU A 104 5.16 -8.82 -8.63
CA LEU A 104 5.32 -10.28 -8.53
C LEU A 104 6.22 -10.68 -7.36
N ARG A 105 7.34 -9.99 -7.13
CA ARG A 105 8.22 -10.21 -5.95
C ARG A 105 7.49 -9.99 -4.61
N LEU A 106 6.50 -9.09 -4.60
CA LEU A 106 5.65 -8.81 -3.45
C LEU A 106 4.38 -9.68 -3.40
N ASN A 107 4.24 -10.65 -4.32
CA ASN A 107 3.09 -11.54 -4.42
C ASN A 107 1.76 -10.81 -4.69
N TYR A 108 1.80 -9.73 -5.47
CA TYR A 108 0.60 -9.11 -6.05
C TYR A 108 0.30 -9.72 -7.42
N GLU A 109 -0.99 -9.97 -7.66
CA GLU A 109 -1.49 -10.40 -8.96
C GLU A 109 -1.56 -9.22 -9.94
N LEU A 110 -1.19 -9.48 -11.19
CA LEU A 110 -1.35 -8.52 -12.28
C LEU A 110 -2.79 -8.60 -12.78
N LEU A 111 -3.57 -7.55 -12.52
CA LEU A 111 -4.99 -7.45 -12.87
C LEU A 111 -5.19 -7.55 -14.39
N THR A 112 -4.22 -7.05 -15.16
CA THR A 112 -4.35 -6.98 -16.61
C THR A 112 -3.98 -8.27 -17.34
N LEU A 113 -3.30 -9.20 -16.66
CA LEU A 113 -3.13 -10.56 -17.16
C LEU A 113 -4.33 -11.44 -16.80
N SER A 114 -5.10 -11.08 -15.77
CA SER A 114 -6.35 -11.73 -15.39
C SER A 114 -7.51 -11.35 -16.30
N GLU A 115 -7.51 -10.14 -16.88
CA GLU A 115 -8.48 -9.68 -17.85
C GLU A 115 -7.92 -9.83 -19.27
N LYS A 116 -8.26 -10.91 -19.98
CA LYS A 116 -7.93 -11.07 -21.40
C LYS A 116 -8.50 -9.90 -22.21
N GLY A 117 -7.65 -8.95 -22.56
CA GLY A 117 -7.96 -7.84 -23.47
C GLY A 117 -6.81 -6.86 -23.52
N GLN A 118 -5.95 -6.98 -24.53
CA GLN A 118 -4.84 -6.06 -24.78
C GLN A 118 -5.39 -4.65 -25.06
N ILE A 119 -5.32 -3.73 -24.09
CA ILE A 119 -5.64 -2.30 -24.31
C ILE A 119 -4.32 -1.54 -24.51
N PRO A 120 -4.11 -0.83 -25.63
CA PRO A 120 -2.92 -0.01 -25.82
C PRO A 120 -2.90 1.16 -24.85
N ALA A 121 -1.69 1.55 -24.44
CA ALA A 121 -1.48 2.65 -23.52
C ALA A 121 -2.06 3.97 -24.07
N PRO A 122 -2.87 4.72 -23.30
CA PRO A 122 -3.38 6.01 -23.78
C PRO A 122 -2.28 7.07 -23.87
N ALA A 123 -2.30 7.84 -24.96
CA ALA A 123 -1.27 8.81 -25.32
C ALA A 123 -1.22 10.09 -24.46
N TRP A 124 -2.12 10.27 -23.49
CA TRP A 124 -2.32 11.56 -22.79
C TRP A 124 -1.84 11.56 -21.33
N PHE A 125 -0.87 10.73 -20.93
CA PHE A 125 -0.34 10.75 -19.55
C PHE A 125 0.48 12.04 -19.26
N LYS A 126 -0.21 13.18 -19.17
CA LYS A 126 0.24 14.49 -18.72
C LYS A 126 -0.58 14.87 -17.47
N GLY A 127 -0.01 14.59 -16.31
CA GLY A 127 -0.20 15.43 -15.12
C GLY A 127 -1.58 15.42 -14.44
N ASP A 128 -2.18 14.26 -14.18
CA ASP A 128 -3.34 14.21 -13.28
C ASP A 128 -2.89 14.26 -11.81
N LEU A 129 -2.93 15.44 -11.20
CA LEU A 129 -2.50 15.69 -9.80
C LEU A 129 -3.18 14.76 -8.77
N LYS A 130 -4.42 14.34 -9.04
CA LYS A 130 -5.20 13.45 -8.15
C LYS A 130 -4.60 12.04 -8.07
N VAL A 131 -3.94 11.59 -9.12
CA VAL A 131 -3.30 10.27 -9.18
C VAL A 131 -2.07 10.23 -8.27
N MET A 132 -1.29 11.33 -8.23
CA MET A 132 -0.12 11.45 -7.35
C MET A 132 -0.47 11.55 -5.86
N GLU A 133 -1.53 12.29 -5.53
CA GLU A 133 -2.02 12.39 -4.15
C GLU A 133 -2.57 11.05 -3.64
N PHE A 134 -3.22 10.30 -4.51
CA PHE A 134 -3.80 9.00 -4.18
C PHE A 134 -2.74 7.88 -4.09
N LEU A 135 -1.73 7.90 -4.97
CA LEU A 135 -0.57 7.00 -4.92
C LEU A 135 0.39 7.33 -3.77
N SER A 136 0.30 8.52 -3.17
CA SER A 136 0.99 8.83 -1.90
C SER A 136 0.43 8.05 -0.71
N LYS A 137 -0.84 7.62 -0.78
CA LYS A 137 -1.52 6.82 0.26
C LYS A 137 -1.29 5.32 0.09
N LEU A 138 -1.01 4.86 -1.14
CA LEU A 138 -0.47 3.53 -1.42
C LEU A 138 1.05 3.57 -1.26
N ARG A 139 1.54 3.50 -0.01
CA ARG A 139 2.99 3.57 0.32
C ARG A 139 3.86 2.63 -0.54
N GLN A 140 3.29 1.55 -1.06
CA GLN A 140 4.00 0.55 -1.86
C GLN A 140 4.15 0.90 -3.36
N ILE A 141 3.36 1.83 -3.90
CA ILE A 141 3.42 2.20 -5.34
C ILE A 141 4.14 3.54 -5.57
N ARG A 142 4.34 4.33 -4.50
CA ARG A 142 4.90 5.70 -4.54
C ARG A 142 6.22 5.83 -5.31
N LEU A 143 7.10 4.83 -5.22
CA LEU A 143 8.44 4.85 -5.83
C LEU A 143 8.46 4.41 -7.30
N CYS A 144 7.48 3.59 -7.71
CA CYS A 144 7.34 3.15 -9.09
C CYS A 144 6.80 4.26 -9.99
N VAL A 145 5.91 5.08 -9.43
CA VAL A 145 5.29 6.23 -10.11
C VAL A 145 6.28 7.39 -10.23
N THR A 146 7.17 7.58 -9.25
CA THR A 146 8.25 8.57 -9.34
C THR A 146 9.27 8.21 -10.42
N ALA A 147 9.56 6.92 -10.64
CA ALA A 147 10.44 6.46 -11.72
C ALA A 147 9.83 6.73 -13.11
N LEU A 148 8.52 6.51 -13.27
CA LEU A 148 7.76 6.87 -14.48
C LEU A 148 7.79 8.39 -14.76
N CYS A 149 7.72 9.22 -13.71
CA CYS A 149 7.83 10.68 -13.84
C CYS A 149 9.24 11.18 -14.21
N ALA A 150 10.29 10.48 -13.75
CA ALA A 150 11.67 10.85 -14.06
C ALA A 150 12.05 10.55 -15.53
N GLN A 151 11.49 9.49 -16.12
CA GLN A 151 11.76 9.11 -17.52
C GLN A 151 10.97 9.93 -18.55
N ASN A 152 9.81 10.50 -18.18
CA ASN A 152 8.89 11.15 -19.12
C ASN A 152 8.73 12.67 -18.90
N GLY A 153 9.65 13.30 -18.15
CA GLY A 153 9.70 14.76 -18.03
C GLY A 153 8.47 15.39 -17.37
N CYS A 154 7.88 14.76 -16.34
CA CYS A 154 6.84 15.43 -15.56
C CYS A 154 7.45 16.59 -14.77
N LEU A 155 6.93 17.82 -14.97
CA LEU A 155 7.32 19.02 -14.23
C LEU A 155 7.35 18.72 -12.73
N ARG A 156 8.54 18.86 -12.12
CA ARG A 156 8.71 18.91 -10.66
C ARG A 156 7.92 20.10 -10.13
N HIS A 157 6.69 19.88 -9.68
CA HIS A 157 6.19 20.68 -8.57
C HIS A 157 6.71 20.02 -7.30
N THR A 158 7.84 20.55 -6.81
CA THR A 158 8.32 20.36 -5.46
C THR A 158 7.26 20.88 -4.49
N TYR A 159 6.33 20.01 -4.08
CA TYR A 159 5.61 20.24 -2.83
C TYR A 159 6.56 19.84 -1.71
N ASN A 160 7.22 20.85 -1.15
CA ASN A 160 7.84 20.82 0.16
C ASN A 160 6.85 20.21 1.16
N HIS A 161 7.03 18.94 1.49
CA HIS A 161 6.66 18.42 2.80
C HIS A 161 7.88 17.65 3.31
N TYR A 162 8.81 18.45 3.81
CA TYR A 162 9.85 18.01 4.71
C TYR A 162 9.24 17.12 5.80
N PHE A 163 9.71 15.88 5.89
CA PHE A 163 9.77 15.19 7.16
C PHE A 163 11.12 15.63 7.77
N VAL A 164 11.10 16.73 8.53
CA VAL A 164 12.20 17.03 9.46
C VAL A 164 11.97 16.12 10.67
N ALA A 165 12.83 15.12 10.82
CA ALA A 165 13.09 14.55 12.13
C ALA A 165 14.37 15.22 12.64
N SER A 166 14.22 16.15 13.59
CA SER A 166 15.33 16.53 14.47
C SER A 166 14.83 16.45 15.90
N TYR A 167 15.50 15.61 16.68
CA TYR A 167 15.39 15.56 18.13
C TYR A 167 15.85 16.91 18.69
N TYR A 168 15.00 17.56 19.49
CA TYR A 168 15.21 17.94 20.89
C TYR A 168 13.88 18.50 21.44
#